data_AF-A0A5C3Q5Y5-F1
#
_entry.id   AF-A0A5C3Q5Y5-F1
#
_cell.length_a   1.000
_cell.length_b   1.000
_cell.length_c   1.000
_cell.angle_alpha   90.00
_cell.angle_beta   90.00
_cell.angle_gamma   90.00
#
_symmetry.space_group_name_H-M   'P 1'
#
loop_
_entity.id
_entity.type
_entity.pdbx_description
1 polymer ?
#
loop_
_entity_poly.entity_id
_entity_poly.type
_entity_poly.pdbx_seq_one_letter_code
_entity_poly.pdbx_strand_id
1 'polypeptide(L)'
;MSLYPYGYTTTTTGIQNEAVGSVAEDILPGDIVAVQHGNYGRTEGLVVGSHIDYAGRKVVEVQLETAEVYHAWYPTVTRVRRTVSYSHPQPVKYRKVERRILW
;
A
#
# COMPACT_ATOMS: atom_id res chain seq x y z
N MET A 1 -11.16 9.18 50.48
CA MET A 1 -10.05 8.56 49.74
C MET A 1 -10.66 7.79 48.58
N SER A 2 -10.65 8.38 47.39
CA SER A 2 -11.24 7.80 46.17
C SER A 2 -10.11 7.33 45.26
N LEU A 3 -10.05 6.03 44.99
CA LEU A 3 -9.14 5.41 44.03
C LEU A 3 -9.73 5.57 42.63
N TYR A 4 -9.03 6.25 41.72
CA TYR A 4 -9.44 6.34 40.32
C TYR A 4 -8.99 5.06 39.56
N PRO A 5 -9.89 4.34 38.88
CA PRO A 5 -9.53 3.21 38.04
C PRO A 5 -8.92 3.68 36.71
N TYR A 6 -7.77 3.10 36.35
CA TYR A 6 -7.05 3.39 35.11
C TYR A 6 -7.77 2.71 33.93
N GLY A 7 -8.59 3.46 33.20
CA GLY A 7 -9.13 3.07 31.91
C GLY A 7 -8.64 4.03 30.85
N TYR A 8 -8.00 3.53 29.80
CA TYR A 8 -7.83 4.28 28.56
C TYR A 8 -8.71 3.61 27.49
N THR A 9 -9.76 4.30 27.08
CA THR A 9 -10.51 4.01 25.85
C THR A 9 -10.22 5.14 24.88
N THR A 10 -9.33 4.92 23.92
CA THR A 10 -9.07 5.92 22.87
C THR A 10 -10.12 5.74 21.77
N THR A 11 -11.30 6.32 21.99
CA THR A 11 -12.29 6.55 20.93
C THR A 11 -12.03 7.95 20.37
N THR A 12 -11.36 8.04 19.22
CA THR A 12 -11.24 9.31 18.48
C THR A 12 -12.24 9.32 17.34
N THR A 13 -13.42 9.87 17.61
CA THR A 13 -14.41 10.26 16.61
C THR A 13 -14.13 11.69 16.13
N GLY A 14 -13.76 11.76 14.84
CA GLY A 14 -13.76 12.87 13.86
C GLY A 14 -13.82 14.35 14.28
N ILE A 15 -12.85 15.11 13.76
CA ILE A 15 -13.03 16.49 13.25
C ILE A 15 -12.21 16.60 11.94
N GLN A 16 -12.87 16.96 10.84
CA GLN A 16 -12.25 17.37 9.58
C GLN A 16 -11.90 18.87 9.69
N ASN A 17 -10.64 19.24 9.43
CA ASN A 17 -10.22 20.39 8.58
C ASN A 17 -8.76 20.84 8.82
N GLU A 18 -8.14 21.28 7.71
CA GLU A 18 -6.88 22.06 7.56
C GLU A 18 -5.52 21.35 7.77
N ALA A 19 -5.02 20.72 6.70
CA ALA A 19 -3.76 21.07 6.04
C ALA A 19 -3.45 20.05 4.93
N VAL A 20 -3.22 20.54 3.71
CA VAL A 20 -2.68 19.78 2.59
C VAL A 20 -1.22 19.42 2.92
N GLY A 21 -1.03 18.37 3.71
CA GLY A 21 0.20 17.58 3.77
C GLY A 21 0.02 16.40 2.84
N SER A 22 0.98 16.16 1.94
CA SER A 22 0.91 15.11 0.94
C SER A 22 0.35 13.81 1.53
N VAL A 23 -0.72 13.28 0.93
CA VAL A 23 -1.36 11.97 1.23
C VAL A 23 -0.44 10.79 0.85
N ALA A 24 0.87 11.00 0.96
CA ALA A 24 1.95 10.18 0.45
C ALA A 24 2.66 9.35 1.53
N GLU A 25 2.49 9.65 2.83
CA GLU A 25 3.44 9.14 3.84
C GLU A 25 2.89 8.13 4.85
N ASP A 26 1.58 7.92 4.91
CA ASP A 26 1.03 6.84 5.74
C ASP A 26 0.90 5.56 4.91
N ILE A 27 1.97 4.76 5.00
CA ILE A 27 1.96 3.35 4.60
C ILE A 27 0.96 2.63 5.49
N LEU A 28 -0.13 2.13 4.89
CA LEU A 28 -1.20 1.44 5.62
C LEU A 28 -1.05 -0.08 5.50
N PRO A 29 -1.58 -0.85 6.47
CA PRO A 29 -1.73 -2.30 6.32
C PRO A 29 -2.48 -2.65 5.02
N GLY A 30 -1.95 -3.61 4.27
CA GLY A 30 -2.45 -4.02 2.96
C GLY A 30 -1.79 -3.33 1.77
N ASP A 31 -0.98 -2.30 1.99
CA ASP A 31 -0.19 -1.70 0.91
C ASP A 31 0.95 -2.63 0.46
N ILE A 32 1.29 -2.57 -0.82
CA ILE A 32 2.48 -3.24 -1.36
C ILE A 32 3.63 -2.25 -1.32
N VAL A 33 4.72 -2.64 -0.68
CA VAL A 33 5.92 -1.82 -0.52
C VAL A 33 7.14 -2.55 -1.03
N ALA A 34 8.13 -1.80 -1.47
CA ALA A 34 9.44 -2.31 -1.80
C ALA A 34 10.39 -1.95 -0.66
N VAL A 35 11.09 -2.97 -0.18
CA VAL A 35 12.08 -2.89 0.89
C VAL A 35 13.43 -3.34 0.34
N GLN A 36 14.50 -2.68 0.80
CA GLN A 36 15.86 -3.13 0.52
C GLN A 36 16.20 -4.27 1.49
N HIS A 37 16.08 -5.51 1.03
CA HIS A 37 16.30 -6.72 1.81
C HIS A 37 17.77 -7.16 1.76
N GLY A 38 18.65 -6.40 2.43
CA GLY A 38 20.08 -6.74 2.60
C GLY A 38 20.74 -7.30 1.34
N ASN A 39 21.23 -8.55 1.43
CA ASN A 39 21.94 -9.27 0.37
C ASN A 39 21.05 -9.69 -0.81
N TYR A 40 19.73 -9.70 -0.64
CA TYR A 40 18.75 -10.10 -1.66
C TYR A 40 18.29 -8.91 -2.53
N GLY A 41 18.68 -7.68 -2.18
CA GLY A 41 18.36 -6.49 -2.96
C GLY A 41 16.94 -5.98 -2.73
N ARG A 42 16.38 -5.25 -3.70
CA ARG A 42 15.04 -4.65 -3.61
C ARG A 42 13.96 -5.70 -3.82
N THR A 43 13.19 -5.98 -2.77
CA THR A 43 12.12 -6.98 -2.77
C THR A 43 10.78 -6.32 -2.46
N GLU A 44 9.72 -6.81 -3.10
CA GLU A 44 8.35 -6.36 -2.81
C GLU A 44 7.72 -7.21 -1.71
N GLY A 45 6.92 -6.60 -0.85
CA GLY A 45 6.19 -7.28 0.19
C GLY A 45 4.91 -6.54 0.59
N LEU A 46 4.05 -7.24 1.30
CA LEU A 46 2.78 -6.73 1.78
C LEU A 46 2.95 -6.15 3.19
N VAL A 47 2.43 -4.96 3.42
CA VAL A 47 2.45 -4.35 4.76
C VAL A 47 1.40 -5.05 5.63
N VAL A 48 1.84 -5.58 6.77
CA VAL A 48 0.98 -6.22 7.78
C VAL A 48 0.64 -5.23 8.90
N GLY A 49 1.59 -4.37 9.24
CA GLY A 49 1.45 -3.46 10.36
C GLY A 49 2.50 -2.36 10.35
N SER A 50 2.34 -1.41 11.27
CA SER A 50 3.34 -0.40 11.55
C SER A 50 3.31 -0.06 13.02
N HIS A 51 4.47 0.08 13.64
CA HIS A 51 4.59 0.50 15.03
C HIS A 51 5.71 1.53 15.20
N ILE A 52 5.72 2.20 16.35
CA ILE A 52 6.77 3.16 16.72
C ILE A 52 7.67 2.48 17.74
N ASP A 53 8.98 2.47 17.48
CA ASP A 53 9.95 1.90 18.41
C ASP A 53 10.17 2.79 19.64
N TYR A 54 10.95 2.29 20.61
CA TYR A 54 11.28 3.01 21.84
C TYR A 54 12.04 4.33 21.60
N ALA A 55 12.60 4.52 20.41
CA ALA A 55 13.34 5.71 20.00
C ALA A 55 12.46 6.68 19.17
N GLY A 56 11.15 6.41 19.03
CA GLY A 56 10.22 7.27 18.30
C GLY A 56 10.27 7.12 16.78
N ARG A 57 10.92 6.06 16.26
CA ARG A 57 11.03 5.80 14.81
C ARG A 57 9.90 4.90 14.34
N LYS A 58 9.38 5.17 13.14
CA LYS A 58 8.33 4.37 12.48
C LYS A 58 8.97 3.12 11.85
N VAL A 59 8.53 1.96 12.32
CA VAL A 59 8.90 0.63 11.81
C VAL A 59 7.67 0.06 11.08
N VAL A 60 7.89 -0.44 9.88
CA VAL A 60 6.86 -1.08 9.04
C VAL A 60 7.13 -2.58 9.01
N GLU A 61 6.10 -3.37 9.30
CA GLU A 61 6.13 -4.82 9.24
C GLU A 61 5.67 -5.26 7.86
N VAL A 62 6.57 -5.92 7.12
CA VAL A 62 6.36 -6.32 5.74
C VAL A 62 6.45 -7.83 5.62
N GLN A 63 5.37 -8.46 5.20
CA GLN A 63 5.33 -9.86 4.83
C GLN A 63 5.99 -10.05 3.46
N LEU A 64 7.10 -10.77 3.43
CA LEU A 64 7.74 -11.21 2.20
C LEU A 64 7.07 -12.49 1.69
N GLU A 65 7.30 -12.80 0.41
CA GLU A 65 6.78 -14.02 -0.25
C GLU A 65 7.19 -15.30 0.49
N THR A 66 8.39 -15.32 1.10
CA THR A 66 8.96 -16.45 1.85
C THR A 66 8.30 -16.68 3.21
N ALA A 67 7.11 -16.13 3.46
CA ALA A 67 6.38 -16.19 4.73
C ALA A 67 7.11 -15.56 5.93
N GLU A 68 8.22 -14.86 5.71
CA GLU A 68 8.96 -14.12 6.73
C GLU A 68 8.42 -12.68 6.90
N VAL A 69 8.30 -12.21 8.14
CA VAL A 69 7.94 -10.83 8.48
C VAL A 69 9.22 -10.02 8.66
N TYR A 70 9.45 -9.11 7.72
CA TYR A 70 10.60 -8.22 7.71
C TYR A 70 10.27 -6.87 8.35
N HIS A 71 11.12 -6.41 9.25
CA HIS A 71 10.98 -5.11 9.91
C HIS A 71 11.82 -4.08 9.18
N ALA A 72 11.15 -3.19 8.46
CA ALA A 72 11.80 -2.16 7.66
C ALA A 72 11.59 -0.79 8.29
N TRP A 73 12.64 0.02 8.22
CA TRP A 73 12.69 1.33 8.85
C TRP A 73 12.26 2.38 7.82
N TYR A 74 11.43 3.33 8.24
CA TYR A 74 11.19 4.52 7.43
C TYR A 74 12.46 5.40 7.41
N PRO A 75 12.90 5.99 6.27
CA PRO A 75 12.23 6.11 4.97
C PRO A 75 12.67 5.08 3.91
N THR A 76 13.40 4.03 4.29
CA THR A 76 13.93 3.01 3.36
C THR A 76 12.81 2.19 2.70
N VAL A 77 11.60 2.25 3.23
CA VAL A 77 10.39 1.64 2.67
C VAL A 77 9.78 2.57 1.63
N THR A 78 9.67 2.08 0.40
CA THR A 78 9.00 2.83 -0.68
C THR A 78 7.71 2.14 -1.09
N ARG A 79 6.60 2.88 -1.12
CA ARG A 79 5.32 2.32 -1.59
C ARG A 79 5.41 1.96 -3.07
N VAL A 80 5.07 0.72 -3.41
CA VAL A 80 5.00 0.29 -4.81
C VAL A 80 3.62 0.62 -5.33
N ARG A 81 3.53 1.65 -6.18
CA ARG A 81 2.30 1.95 -6.91
C ARG A 81 2.32 1.19 -8.24
N ARG A 82 1.53 0.12 -8.35
CA ARG A 82 1.29 -0.54 -9.64
C ARG A 82 0.35 0.34 -10.46
N THR A 83 0.91 1.11 -11.40
CA THR A 83 0.11 1.80 -12.41
C THR A 83 -0.40 0.75 -13.39
N VAL A 84 -1.63 0.28 -13.18
CA VAL A 84 -2.31 -0.56 -14.16
C VAL A 84 -2.72 0.34 -15.32
N SER A 85 -1.91 0.38 -16.38
CA SER A 85 -2.35 0.91 -17.66
C SER A 85 -3.23 -0.14 -18.32
N TYR A 86 -4.54 0.04 -18.26
CA TYR A 86 -5.43 -0.66 -19.17
C TYR A 86 -5.06 -0.19 -20.58
N SER A 87 -4.34 -1.01 -21.34
CA SER A 87 -4.30 -0.84 -22.79
C SER A 87 -5.74 -0.99 -23.25
N HIS A 88 -6.35 0.11 -23.69
CA HIS A 88 -7.68 0.04 -24.26
C HIS A 88 -7.65 -1.03 -25.36
N PRO A 89 -8.56 -2.01 -25.35
CA PRO A 89 -8.63 -2.97 -26.44
C PRO A 89 -8.82 -2.18 -27.73
N GLN A 90 -7.80 -2.20 -28.59
CA GLN A 90 -7.86 -1.54 -29.89
C GLN A 90 -9.06 -2.17 -30.63
N PRO A 91 -10.00 -1.37 -31.17
CA PRO A 91 -11.12 -1.91 -31.90
C PRO A 91 -10.60 -2.76 -33.05
N VAL A 92 -10.91 -4.06 -33.02
CA VAL A 92 -10.55 -4.99 -34.08
C VAL A 92 -11.13 -4.44 -35.38
N LYS A 93 -10.26 -4.09 -36.34
CA LYS A 93 -10.70 -3.60 -37.66
C LYS A 93 -11.36 -4.74 -38.42
N TYR A 94 -12.68 -4.85 -38.33
CA TYR A 94 -13.44 -5.81 -39.13
C TYR A 94 -13.46 -5.36 -40.60
N ARG A 95 -12.99 -6.22 -41.50
CA ARG A 95 -13.17 -6.02 -42.95
C ARG A 95 -14.60 -6.39 -43.31
N LYS A 96 -15.40 -5.44 -43.81
CA LYS A 96 -16.69 -5.76 -44.44
C LYS A 96 -16.42 -6.50 -45.75
N VAL A 97 -16.92 -7.72 -45.87
CA VAL A 97 -16.92 -8.48 -47.13
C VAL A 97 -18.33 -8.39 -47.70
N GLU A 98 -18.49 -7.64 -48.79
CA GLU A 98 -19.75 -7.63 -49.54
C GLU A 98 -19.77 -8.82 -50.50
N ARG A 99 -20.75 -9.71 -50.33
CA ARG A 99 -21.00 -10.84 -51.24
C ARG A 99 -22.19 -10.50 -52.13
N ARG A 100 -21.95 -10.36 -53.43
CA ARG A 100 -23.03 -10.26 -54.43
C ARG A 100 -23.40 -11.66 -54.89
N ILE A 101 -24.66 -12.03 -54.72
CA ILE A 101 -25.22 -13.29 -55.20
C ILE A 101 -25.97 -12.95 -56.49
N LEU A 102 -25.57 -13.57 -57.60
CA LEU A 102 -26.33 -13.54 -58.84
C LEU A 102 -27.01 -14.91 -58.93
N TRP A 103 -28.33 -14.89 -58.92
CA TRP A 103 -29.15 -16.06 -59.22
C TRP A 103 -29.12 -16.37 -60.71
#